data_AF-A0AAN7XND3-F1
#
_entry.id   AF-A0AAN7XND3-F1
#
_cell.length_a   1.000
_cell.length_b   1.000
_cell.length_c   1.000
_cell.angle_alpha   90.00
_cell.angle_beta   90.00
_cell.angle_gamma   90.00
#
_symmetry.space_group_name_H-M   'P 1'
#
loop_
_entity.id
_entity.type
_entity.pdbx_description
1 polymer ?
#
loop_
_entity_poly.entity_id
_entity_poly.type
_entity_poly.pdbx_seq_one_letter_code
_entity_poly.pdbx_strand_id
1 'polypeptide(L)'
;MADFLKSSKLGSTHEEQWYFSEEVLNTTREKATFFQGASKALKNNGRFRFFITSKTNDKYKGDAIYRYRKGRLVPAHFQELASVETITDKRDLIWCKFCFLS
;
A
#
# COMPACT_ATOMS: atom_id res chain seq x y z
N MET A 1 9.68 27.23 -0.29
CA MET A 1 10.18 28.35 0.54
C MET A 1 11.34 29.10 -0.11
N ALA A 2 12.09 28.52 -1.06
CA ALA A 2 13.21 29.22 -1.71
C ALA A 2 12.77 30.37 -2.64
N ASP A 3 11.59 30.29 -3.25
CA ASP A 3 11.17 31.23 -4.29
C ASP A 3 10.32 32.42 -3.78
N PHE A 4 10.03 32.45 -2.48
CA PHE A 4 9.08 33.41 -1.88
C PHE A 4 9.57 34.86 -1.92
N LEU A 5 10.88 35.07 -2.08
CA LEU A 5 11.45 36.41 -2.24
C LEU A 5 11.37 36.94 -3.68
N LYS A 6 11.01 36.11 -4.67
CA LYS A 6 11.10 36.49 -6.10
C LYS A 6 9.77 36.87 -6.77
N SER A 7 8.62 36.57 -6.19
CA SER A 7 7.35 36.87 -6.86
C SER A 7 6.24 37.24 -5.88
N SER A 8 6.07 38.54 -5.67
CA SER A 8 4.83 39.08 -5.13
C SER A 8 3.73 38.91 -6.20
N LYS A 9 2.67 38.19 -5.81
CA LYS A 9 1.41 37.93 -6.54
C LYS A 9 1.47 36.99 -7.76
N LEU A 10 0.99 35.77 -7.57
CA LEU A 10 -0.22 35.29 -8.25
C LEU A 10 -0.87 34.24 -7.34
N GLY A 11 -2.21 34.23 -7.27
CA GLY A 11 -2.99 33.48 -6.27
C GLY A 11 -2.55 32.02 -6.14
N SER A 12 -2.63 31.48 -4.92
CA SER A 12 -2.45 30.05 -4.71
C SER A 12 -3.59 29.32 -5.42
N THR A 13 -3.37 28.98 -6.68
CA THR A 13 -4.03 27.83 -7.30
C THR A 13 -3.49 26.62 -6.53
N HIS A 14 -4.06 26.38 -5.34
CA HIS A 14 -3.83 25.17 -4.60
C HIS A 14 -4.33 24.06 -5.51
N GLU A 15 -3.41 23.42 -6.25
CA GLU A 15 -3.63 22.06 -6.68
C GLU A 15 -4.10 21.31 -5.43
N GLU A 16 -5.29 20.72 -5.49
CA GLU A 16 -5.95 20.12 -4.34
C GLU A 16 -5.05 19.00 -3.80
N GLN A 17 -4.33 19.30 -2.73
CA GLN A 17 -3.34 18.38 -2.18
C GLN A 17 -4.07 17.14 -1.71
N TRP A 18 -3.57 15.97 -2.12
CA TRP A 18 -4.28 14.70 -1.93
C TRP A 18 -4.66 14.42 -0.47
N TYR A 19 -3.91 14.93 0.50
CA TYR A 19 -4.16 14.71 1.92
C TYR A 19 -5.32 15.52 2.50
N PHE A 20 -5.93 16.43 1.71
CA PHE A 20 -7.21 17.05 2.09
C PHE A 20 -8.42 16.22 1.64
N SER A 21 -8.23 15.24 0.77
CA SER A 21 -9.32 14.36 0.34
C SER A 21 -9.61 13.32 1.40
N GLU A 22 -10.81 13.38 1.99
CA GLU A 22 -11.27 12.40 2.97
C GLU A 22 -11.31 10.98 2.39
N GLU A 23 -11.67 10.84 1.11
CA GLU A 23 -11.64 9.56 0.39
C GLU A 23 -10.22 8.96 0.36
N VAL A 24 -9.20 9.76 0.02
CA VAL A 24 -7.81 9.29 0.00
C VAL A 24 -7.34 8.93 1.41
N LEU A 25 -7.72 9.70 2.43
CA LEU A 25 -7.38 9.40 3.82
C LEU A 25 -8.05 8.11 4.33
N ASN A 26 -9.33 7.90 4.00
CA ASN A 26 -10.08 6.72 4.42
C ASN A 26 -9.53 5.45 3.78
N THR A 27 -9.30 5.47 2.46
CA THR A 27 -8.68 4.33 1.75
C THR A 27 -7.26 4.02 2.24
N THR A 28 -6.47 5.04 2.60
CA THR A 28 -5.15 4.87 3.23
C THR A 28 -5.28 4.20 4.61
N ARG A 29 -6.24 4.61 5.44
CA ARG A 29 -6.49 4.00 6.76
C ARG A 29 -6.96 2.55 6.65
N GLU A 30 -7.81 2.23 5.69
CA GLU A 30 -8.25 0.86 5.41
C GLU A 30 -7.07 -0.03 5.04
N LYS A 31 -6.23 0.40 4.10
CA LYS A 31 -5.00 -0.32 3.72
C LYS A 31 -4.03 -0.46 4.89
N ALA A 32 -3.83 0.58 5.69
CA ALA A 32 -2.99 0.53 6.89
C ALA A 32 -3.53 -0.47 7.92
N THR A 33 -4.85 -0.54 8.10
CA THR A 33 -5.51 -1.49 9.01
C THR A 33 -5.33 -2.93 8.51
N PHE A 34 -5.54 -3.17 7.21
CA PHE A 34 -5.28 -4.45 6.57
C PHE A 34 -3.81 -4.87 6.72
N PHE A 35 -2.87 -3.97 6.46
CA PHE A 35 -1.42 -4.22 6.59
C PHE A 35 -1.04 -4.55 8.03
N GLN A 36 -1.61 -3.83 9.00
CA GLN A 36 -1.41 -4.14 10.42
C GLN A 36 -1.98 -5.53 10.77
N GLY A 37 -3.18 -5.86 10.30
CA GLY A 37 -3.79 -7.18 10.49
C GLY A 37 -2.92 -8.30 9.93
N ALA A 38 -2.43 -8.13 8.69
CA ALA A 38 -1.55 -9.08 8.03
C ALA A 38 -0.24 -9.29 8.79
N SER A 39 0.39 -8.19 9.22
CA SER A 39 1.65 -8.26 9.97
C SER A 39 1.48 -8.94 11.32
N LYS A 40 0.38 -8.69 12.04
CA LYS A 40 0.06 -9.36 13.31
C LYS A 40 -0.21 -10.85 13.11
N ALA A 41 -1.01 -11.22 12.10
CA ALA A 41 -1.38 -12.61 11.83
C ALA A 41 -0.17 -13.45 11.37
N LEU A 42 0.74 -12.85 10.60
CA LEU A 42 1.89 -13.54 10.00
C LEU A 42 3.21 -13.29 10.75
N LYS A 43 3.19 -12.63 11.91
CA LYS A 43 4.38 -12.25 12.69
C LYS A 43 5.33 -13.41 13.01
N ASN A 44 4.79 -14.61 13.23
CA ASN A 44 5.57 -15.80 13.60
C ASN A 44 6.04 -16.61 12.38
N ASN A 45 5.68 -16.18 11.17
CA ASN A 45 6.05 -16.87 9.94
C ASN A 45 7.28 -16.20 9.30
N GLY A 46 8.46 -16.78 9.48
CA GLY A 46 9.72 -16.25 8.96
C GLY A 46 9.82 -16.12 7.43
N ARG A 47 8.82 -16.61 6.68
CA ARG A 47 8.73 -16.44 5.22
C ARG A 47 8.15 -15.09 4.81
N PHE A 48 7.46 -14.40 5.72
CA PHE A 48 6.85 -13.10 5.47
C PHE A 48 7.62 -12.01 6.24
N ARG A 49 7.79 -10.86 5.59
CA ARG A 49 8.38 -9.67 6.17
C ARG A 49 7.56 -8.47 5.73
N PHE A 50 7.38 -7.53 6.64
CA PHE A 50 6.58 -6.33 6.44
C PHE A 50 7.49 -5.11 6.59
N PHE A 51 7.39 -4.18 5.64
CA PHE A 51 8.21 -2.98 5.59
C PHE A 51 7.34 -1.78 5.29
N ILE A 52 7.72 -0.63 5.83
CA ILE A 52 7.11 0.66 5.55
C ILE A 52 8.19 1.54 4.95
N THR A 53 7.88 2.19 3.83
CA THR A 53 8.80 3.10 3.14
C THR A 53 8.02 4.25 2.55
N SER A 54 8.66 5.43 2.48
CA SER A 54 8.13 6.58 1.76
C SER A 54 8.85 6.68 0.43
N LYS A 55 8.10 6.59 -0.66
CA LYS A 55 8.59 6.77 -2.02
C LYS A 55 7.56 7.56 -2.80
N THR A 56 8.00 8.62 -3.48
CA THR A 56 7.14 9.38 -4.39
C THR A 56 6.60 8.48 -5.49
N ASN A 57 5.29 8.55 -5.73
CA ASN A 57 4.61 7.79 -6.77
C ASN A 57 3.47 8.62 -7.36
N ASP A 58 3.63 9.00 -8.62
CA ASP A 58 2.64 9.84 -9.31
C ASP A 58 1.39 9.07 -9.73
N LYS A 59 1.42 7.72 -9.66
CA LYS A 59 0.32 6.84 -10.07
C LYS A 59 -0.74 6.66 -8.99
N TYR A 60 -0.36 6.70 -7.71
CA TYR A 60 -1.27 6.43 -6.59
C TYR A 60 -1.21 7.56 -5.57
N LYS A 61 -2.37 8.13 -5.25
CA LYS A 61 -2.51 9.13 -4.18
C LYS A 61 -2.52 8.44 -2.82
N GLY A 62 -1.87 9.06 -1.83
CA GLY A 62 -1.75 8.51 -0.49
C GLY A 62 -0.73 7.39 -0.41
N ASP A 63 -1.18 6.14 -0.55
CA ASP A 63 -0.39 4.96 -0.28
C ASP A 63 -0.58 3.82 -1.30
N ALA A 64 0.36 2.87 -1.27
CA ALA A 64 0.28 1.64 -2.03
C ALA A 64 0.94 0.49 -1.26
N ILE A 65 0.28 -0.66 -1.24
CA ILE A 65 0.84 -1.90 -0.70
C ILE A 65 1.49 -2.67 -1.83
N TYR A 66 2.80 -2.89 -1.72
CA TYR A 66 3.58 -3.68 -2.68
C TYR A 66 3.90 -5.06 -2.12
N ARG A 67 3.69 -6.10 -2.93
CA ARG A 67 4.08 -7.47 -2.58
C ARG A 67 5.33 -7.88 -3.35
N TYR A 68 6.39 -8.23 -2.63
CA TYR A 68 7.62 -8.76 -3.21
C TYR A 68 7.77 -10.24 -2.92
N ARG A 69 8.17 -11.02 -3.93
CA ARG A 69 8.47 -12.45 -3.80
C ARG A 69 9.82 -12.74 -4.43
N LYS A 70 10.72 -13.35 -3.67
CA LYS A 70 12.11 -13.63 -4.08
C LYS A 70 12.80 -12.38 -4.66
N GLY A 71 12.57 -11.21 -4.03
CA GLY A 71 13.14 -9.92 -4.46
C GLY A 71 12.47 -9.26 -5.67
N ARG A 72 11.42 -9.86 -6.26
CA ARG A 72 10.72 -9.29 -7.42
C ARG A 72 9.34 -8.79 -7.02
N LEU A 73 8.92 -7.66 -7.58
CA LEU A 73 7.56 -7.15 -7.44
C LEU A 73 6.57 -8.11 -8.11
N VAL A 74 5.50 -8.46 -7.40
CA VAL A 74 4.42 -9.28 -7.95
C VAL A 74 3.37 -8.34 -8.55
N PRO A 75 2.99 -8.53 -9.84
CA PRO A 75 2.12 -7.59 -10.56
C PRO A 75 0.63 -7.64 -10.13
N ALA A 76 0.21 -8.71 -9.45
CA ALA A 76 -1.16 -8.84 -8.94
C ALA A 76 -1.45 -7.80 -7.85
N HIS A 77 -2.70 -7.31 -7.79
CA HIS A 77 -3.11 -6.40 -6.73
C HIS A 77 -2.89 -7.07 -5.36
N PHE A 78 -2.65 -6.27 -4.31
CA PHE A 78 -2.34 -6.82 -2.98
C PHE A 78 -3.47 -7.69 -2.39
N GLN A 79 -4.72 -7.45 -2.85
CA GLN A 79 -5.92 -8.22 -2.51
C GLN A 79 -6.18 -9.39 -3.47
N GLU A 80 -5.50 -9.44 -4.62
CA GLU A 80 -5.76 -10.45 -5.63
C GLU A 80 -5.11 -11.78 -5.23
N LEU A 81 -5.96 -12.79 -5.06
CA LEU A 81 -5.58 -14.14 -4.69
C LEU A 81 -5.70 -15.05 -5.90
N ALA A 82 -4.77 -15.99 -6.03
CA ALA A 82 -4.99 -17.13 -6.92
C ALA A 82 -6.14 -17.98 -6.36
N SER A 83 -7.00 -18.53 -7.23
CA SER A 83 -8.03 -19.49 -6.81
C SER A 83 -7.39 -20.62 -6.00
N VAL A 84 -8.01 -21.01 -4.89
CA VAL A 84 -7.47 -22.05 -3.98
C VAL A 84 -7.11 -23.34 -4.73
N GLU A 85 -7.90 -23.68 -5.75
CA GLU A 85 -7.70 -24.85 -6.61
C GLU A 85 -6.42 -24.78 -7.46
N THR A 86 -5.93 -23.57 -7.74
CA THR A 86 -4.76 -23.31 -8.60
C THR A 86 -3.46 -23.07 -7.80
N ILE A 87 -3.55 -22.99 -6.47
CA ILE A 87 -2.39 -22.68 -5.62
C ILE A 87 -1.49 -23.90 -5.47
N THR A 88 -0.26 -23.77 -5.96
CA THR A 88 0.79 -24.78 -5.78
C THR A 88 1.84 -24.39 -4.74
N ASP A 89 2.05 -23.09 -4.47
CA ASP A 89 3.02 -22.63 -3.46
C ASP A 89 2.35 -22.45 -2.09
N LYS A 90 2.92 -23.10 -1.07
CA LYS A 90 2.47 -22.98 0.32
C LYS A 90 2.40 -21.53 0.83
N ARG A 91 3.23 -20.62 0.33
CA ARG A 91 3.19 -19.18 0.69
C ARG A 91 1.93 -18.52 0.17
N ASP A 92 1.54 -18.83 -1.06
CA ASP A 92 0.32 -18.30 -1.66
C ASP A 92 -0.89 -18.86 -0.91
N LEU A 93 -0.85 -20.12 -0.46
CA LEU A 93 -1.91 -20.71 0.38
C LEU A 93 -2.04 -20.01 1.75
N ILE A 94 -0.91 -19.69 2.40
CA ILE A 94 -0.91 -18.97 3.69
C ILE A 94 -1.44 -17.54 3.52
N TRP A 95 -1.03 -16.85 2.45
CA TRP A 95 -1.52 -15.51 2.13
C TRP A 95 -3.02 -15.53 1.82
N CYS A 96 -3.48 -16.48 0.99
CA CYS A 96 -4.89 -16.64 0.68
C CYS A 96 -5.71 -16.93 1.93
N LYS A 97 -5.26 -17.85 2.79
CA LYS A 97 -5.93 -18.15 4.05
C LYS A 97 -6.11 -16.91 4.93
N PHE A 98 -5.11 -16.03 5.00
CA PHE A 98 -5.26 -14.76 5.72
C PHE A 98 -6.33 -13.87 5.08
N CYS A 99 -6.24 -13.64 3.77
CA CYS A 99 -7.15 -12.76 3.05
C CYS A 99 -8.61 -13.25 2.99
N PHE A 100 -8.87 -14.57 3.07
CA PHE A 100 -10.23 -15.12 3.18
C PHE A 100 -10.84 -14.97 4.58
N LEU A 101 -10.03 -14.71 5.61
CA LEU A 101 -10.46 -14.63 7.00
C LEU A 101 -10.51 -13.19 7.54
N SER A 102 -10.12 -12.20 6.73
CA SER A 102 -10.07 -10.77 7.06
C SER A 102 -11.17 -10.01 6.35
#